data_AF-A0A974D9C3-F1
#
_entry.id   AF-A0A974D9C3-F1
#
_cell.length_a   1.000
_cell.length_b   1.000
_cell.length_c   1.000
_cell.angle_alpha   90.00
_cell.angle_beta   90.00
_cell.angle_gamma   90.00
#
_symmetry.space_group_name_H-M   'P 1'
#
loop_
_entity.id
_entity.type
_entity.pdbx_description
1 polymer ?
#
loop_
_entity_poly.entity_id
_entity_poly.type
_entity_poly.pdbx_seq_one_letter_code
_entity_poly.pdbx_strand_id
1 'polypeptide(L)'
;CPVDDVTCLHCPVDDVTYLHCPVDDVTCLHCPVDEVTCLHCPVDDVPCLHCPVDEVTCLHCPVDDVTYLHCPVDDVTCLLCPVDDVPCLHCPVDDVTCLLCPVDDVPCLHCPVDDVTCLHCPVHDVTCLHCPVDDVTCLRYFANNVITCLHCPVDNVTCLHCPVDDVTCLHCPVDDVTCLHCPVDDVTCLHCPVDDVTCLHCPVDDVTCLLCPVDDVPCLHCPVDDVTCLLCPVDDVPCLHCPVDDVTCLHCPVHDVTCLHCPVDDVTCLRYFANNVSDFKTITLN
;
A
#
# COMPACT_ATOMS: atom_id res chain seq x y z
N CYS A 1 -2.74 -7.57 -35.39
CA CYS A 1 -3.60 -6.59 -36.10
C CYS A 1 -4.44 -5.91 -35.04
N PRO A 2 -4.67 -4.58 -35.11
CA PRO A 2 -5.67 -3.94 -34.26
C PRO A 2 -7.01 -4.66 -34.43
N VAL A 3 -7.73 -4.80 -33.32
CA VAL A 3 -9.06 -5.40 -33.31
C VAL A 3 -10.02 -4.34 -32.81
N ASP A 4 -10.92 -3.93 -33.71
CA ASP A 4 -11.87 -2.84 -33.50
C ASP A 4 -13.29 -3.35 -33.78
N ASP A 5 -14.31 -2.79 -33.10
CA ASP A 5 -15.73 -3.03 -33.36
C ASP A 5 -16.18 -4.50 -33.23
N VAL A 6 -15.77 -5.19 -32.16
CA VAL A 6 -16.12 -6.61 -31.93
C VAL A 6 -16.95 -6.78 -30.66
N THR A 7 -18.04 -7.55 -30.77
CA THR A 7 -18.90 -7.87 -29.62
C THR A 7 -18.22 -8.76 -28.59
N CYS A 8 -17.54 -9.81 -29.03
CA CYS A 8 -16.73 -10.66 -28.15
C CYS A 8 -15.47 -11.09 -28.88
N LEU A 9 -14.31 -10.86 -28.27
CA LEU A 9 -13.03 -11.30 -28.78
C LEU A 9 -12.42 -12.34 -27.83
N HIS A 10 -12.06 -13.50 -28.39
CA HIS A 10 -11.26 -14.50 -27.71
C HIS A 10 -9.96 -14.67 -28.47
N CYS A 11 -8.84 -14.27 -27.85
CA CYS A 11 -7.55 -14.20 -28.51
C CYS A 11 -6.44 -14.74 -27.59
N PRO A 12 -6.30 -16.07 -27.45
CA PRO A 12 -5.19 -16.64 -26.71
C PRO A 12 -3.86 -16.33 -27.41
N VAL A 13 -2.86 -15.97 -26.62
CA VAL A 13 -1.47 -15.75 -27.05
C VAL A 13 -0.61 -16.76 -26.32
N ASP A 14 0.17 -17.54 -27.07
CA ASP A 14 0.93 -18.68 -26.55
C ASP A 14 2.22 -18.79 -27.39
N ASP A 15 3.35 -19.05 -26.73
CA ASP A 15 4.65 -19.32 -27.36
C ASP A 15 5.14 -18.16 -28.28
N VAL A 16 5.12 -16.91 -27.79
CA VAL A 16 5.42 -15.73 -28.63
C VAL A 16 6.67 -14.96 -28.16
N THR A 17 7.60 -14.71 -29.09
CA THR A 17 8.77 -13.87 -28.78
C THR A 17 8.44 -12.38 -28.69
N TYR A 18 7.58 -11.88 -29.58
CA TYR A 18 7.17 -10.48 -29.57
C TYR A 18 5.77 -10.34 -30.14
N LEU A 19 4.88 -9.72 -29.38
CA LEU A 19 3.54 -9.38 -29.82
C LEU A 19 3.24 -7.90 -29.56
N HIS A 20 2.66 -7.26 -30.57
CA HIS A 20 2.03 -5.96 -30.46
C HIS A 20 0.57 -6.09 -30.88
N CYS A 21 -0.36 -5.97 -29.94
CA CYS A 21 -1.78 -6.21 -30.17
C CYS A 21 -2.63 -5.16 -29.46
N PRO A 22 -2.87 -3.98 -30.07
CA PRO A 22 -3.80 -3.02 -29.53
C PRO A 22 -5.24 -3.54 -29.70
N VAL A 23 -6.08 -3.32 -28.69
CA VAL A 23 -7.51 -3.64 -28.72
C VAL A 23 -8.30 -2.39 -28.36
N ASP A 24 -9.31 -2.09 -29.16
CA ASP A 24 -10.13 -0.88 -29.06
C ASP A 24 -11.59 -1.25 -29.37
N ASP A 25 -12.57 -0.58 -28.74
CA ASP A 25 -14.00 -0.75 -29.02
C ASP A 25 -14.49 -2.23 -29.01
N VAL A 26 -14.08 -3.01 -28.00
CA VAL A 26 -14.49 -4.42 -27.83
C VAL A 26 -15.40 -4.59 -26.61
N THR A 27 -16.62 -5.12 -26.79
CA THR A 27 -17.55 -5.23 -25.64
C THR A 27 -17.06 -6.20 -24.56
N CYS A 28 -16.49 -7.34 -24.96
CA CYS A 28 -15.90 -8.32 -24.04
C CYS A 28 -14.61 -8.90 -24.64
N LEU A 29 -13.49 -8.78 -23.92
CA LEU A 29 -12.21 -9.35 -24.29
C LEU A 29 -11.82 -10.48 -23.34
N HIS A 30 -11.50 -11.65 -23.90
CA HIS A 30 -10.86 -12.75 -23.18
C HIS A 30 -9.54 -13.12 -23.87
N CYS A 31 -8.42 -12.73 -23.26
CA CYS A 31 -7.09 -12.81 -23.86
C CYS A 31 -6.08 -13.44 -22.87
N PRO A 32 -6.02 -14.77 -22.75
CA PRO A 32 -4.97 -15.41 -21.97
C PRO A 32 -3.63 -15.27 -22.69
N VAL A 33 -2.59 -14.96 -21.94
CA VAL A 33 -1.22 -14.78 -22.42
C VAL A 33 -0.33 -15.77 -21.67
N ASP A 34 0.39 -16.59 -22.41
CA ASP A 34 1.25 -17.65 -21.88
C ASP A 34 2.57 -17.72 -22.65
N GLU A 35 3.67 -17.99 -21.97
CA GLU A 35 5.03 -18.13 -22.51
C GLU A 35 5.42 -17.01 -23.50
N VAL A 36 5.36 -15.74 -23.08
CA VAL A 36 5.67 -14.58 -23.94
C VAL A 36 6.94 -13.84 -23.52
N THR A 37 7.89 -13.62 -24.45
CA THR A 37 9.06 -12.81 -24.11
C THR A 37 8.72 -11.33 -23.99
N CYS A 38 8.01 -10.77 -24.96
CA CYS A 38 7.64 -9.34 -24.96
C CYS A 38 6.22 -9.14 -25.49
N LEU A 39 5.33 -8.59 -24.65
CA LEU A 39 3.98 -8.20 -25.03
C LEU A 39 3.77 -6.70 -24.87
N HIS A 40 3.29 -6.05 -25.93
CA HIS A 40 2.69 -4.72 -25.86
C HIS A 40 1.22 -4.79 -26.30
N CYS A 41 0.30 -4.55 -25.37
CA CYS A 41 -1.13 -4.72 -25.58
C CYS A 41 -1.91 -3.58 -24.91
N PRO A 42 -1.98 -2.39 -25.52
CA PRO A 42 -2.88 -1.35 -25.02
C PRO A 42 -4.33 -1.81 -25.23
N VAL A 43 -5.18 -1.60 -24.22
CA VAL A 43 -6.61 -1.89 -24.27
C VAL A 43 -7.40 -0.64 -23.91
N ASP A 44 -8.35 -0.28 -24.77
CA ASP A 44 -9.17 0.93 -24.66
C ASP A 44 -10.64 0.58 -24.94
N ASP A 45 -11.58 1.26 -24.27
CA ASP A 45 -13.03 1.13 -24.47
C ASP A 45 -13.53 -0.34 -24.41
N VAL A 46 -13.11 -1.09 -23.38
CA VAL A 46 -13.51 -2.50 -23.17
C VAL A 46 -14.33 -2.68 -21.89
N PRO A 47 -15.68 -2.75 -21.94
CA PRO A 47 -16.51 -2.91 -20.75
C PRO A 47 -16.16 -4.12 -19.87
N CYS A 48 -15.70 -5.23 -20.46
CA CYS A 48 -15.35 -6.44 -19.73
C CYS A 48 -14.04 -7.04 -20.26
N LEU A 49 -12.97 -6.92 -19.48
CA LEU A 49 -11.66 -7.48 -19.80
C LEU A 49 -11.31 -8.63 -18.84
N HIS A 50 -11.04 -9.81 -19.40
CA HIS A 50 -10.38 -10.90 -18.70
C HIS A 50 -9.08 -11.30 -19.43
N CYS A 51 -7.94 -11.05 -18.79
CA CYS A 51 -6.61 -11.26 -19.38
C CYS A 51 -5.68 -11.92 -18.36
N PRO A 52 -5.72 -13.24 -18.17
CA PRO A 52 -4.69 -13.90 -17.35
C PRO A 52 -3.34 -13.87 -18.10
N VAL A 53 -2.27 -13.60 -17.37
CA VAL A 53 -0.91 -13.50 -17.89
C VAL A 53 -0.01 -14.45 -17.11
N ASP A 54 0.72 -15.30 -17.81
CA ASP A 54 1.60 -16.31 -17.25
C ASP A 54 2.92 -16.37 -18.03
N GLU A 55 4.03 -16.63 -17.34
CA GLU A 55 5.39 -16.76 -17.86
C GLU A 55 5.81 -15.67 -18.87
N VAL A 56 5.77 -14.39 -18.46
CA VAL A 56 6.11 -13.25 -19.33
C VAL A 56 7.40 -12.54 -18.94
N THR A 57 8.34 -12.36 -19.89
CA THR A 57 9.55 -11.58 -19.56
C THR A 57 9.27 -10.09 -19.47
N CYS A 58 8.58 -9.49 -20.45
CA CYS A 58 8.25 -8.06 -20.46
C CYS A 58 6.80 -7.83 -20.91
N LEU A 59 5.96 -7.28 -20.03
CA LEU A 59 4.59 -6.88 -20.34
C LEU A 59 4.43 -5.37 -20.24
N HIS A 60 3.91 -4.74 -21.30
CA HIS A 60 3.45 -3.36 -21.31
C HIS A 60 2.00 -3.28 -21.79
N CYS A 61 1.07 -3.12 -20.84
CA CYS A 61 -0.38 -3.22 -21.06
C CYS A 61 -1.10 -2.05 -20.39
N PRO A 62 -1.12 -0.84 -20.99
CA PRO A 62 -2.00 0.21 -20.49
C PRO A 62 -3.46 -0.17 -20.74
N VAL A 63 -4.31 0.05 -19.75
CA VAL A 63 -5.75 -0.21 -19.80
C VAL A 63 -6.51 1.07 -19.48
N ASP A 64 -7.42 1.45 -20.36
CA ASP A 64 -8.24 2.66 -20.25
C ASP A 64 -9.71 2.34 -20.51
N ASP A 65 -10.62 3.08 -19.89
CA ASP A 65 -12.07 2.99 -20.10
C ASP A 65 -12.67 1.55 -20.01
N VAL A 66 -12.26 0.79 -18.99
CA VAL A 66 -12.72 -0.59 -18.75
C VAL A 66 -13.68 -0.68 -17.55
N THR A 67 -14.94 -1.10 -17.75
CA THR A 67 -15.89 -1.19 -16.63
C THR A 67 -15.52 -2.26 -15.59
N TYR A 68 -15.02 -3.42 -16.04
CA TYR A 68 -14.58 -4.52 -15.19
C TYR A 68 -13.31 -5.16 -15.75
N LEU A 69 -12.24 -5.12 -14.96
CA LEU A 69 -10.95 -5.71 -15.28
C LEU A 69 -10.64 -6.88 -14.34
N HIS A 70 -10.40 -8.06 -14.92
CA HIS A 70 -9.86 -9.23 -14.23
C HIS A 70 -8.58 -9.74 -14.90
N CYS A 71 -7.43 -9.45 -14.29
CA CYS A 71 -6.12 -9.69 -14.88
C CYS A 71 -5.17 -10.33 -13.84
N PRO A 72 -5.26 -11.65 -13.58
CA PRO A 72 -4.24 -12.31 -12.79
C PRO A 72 -2.91 -12.34 -13.55
N VAL A 73 -1.82 -12.08 -12.85
CA VAL A 73 -0.46 -12.05 -13.40
C VAL A 73 0.44 -12.95 -12.57
N ASP A 74 1.13 -13.86 -13.24
CA ASP A 74 2.04 -14.84 -12.64
C ASP A 74 3.36 -14.91 -13.42
N ASP A 75 4.46 -15.18 -12.73
CA ASP A 75 5.79 -15.42 -13.31
C ASP A 75 6.26 -14.34 -14.31
N VAL A 76 6.25 -13.06 -13.90
CA VAL A 76 6.62 -11.91 -14.76
C VAL A 76 7.93 -11.25 -14.36
N THR A 77 8.88 -11.11 -15.29
CA THR A 77 10.12 -10.38 -14.98
C THR A 77 9.90 -8.86 -14.91
N CYS A 78 9.16 -8.27 -15.84
CA CYS A 78 8.90 -6.83 -15.88
C CYS A 78 7.46 -6.54 -16.33
N LEU A 79 6.65 -5.97 -15.43
CA LEU A 79 5.28 -5.55 -15.69
C LEU A 79 5.15 -4.02 -15.61
N LEU A 80 4.67 -3.40 -16.68
CA LEU A 80 4.20 -2.02 -16.73
C LEU A 80 2.73 -1.99 -17.18
N CYS A 81 1.83 -1.70 -16.24
CA CYS A 81 0.39 -1.74 -16.47
C CYS A 81 -0.30 -0.51 -15.85
N PRO A 82 -0.26 0.67 -16.48
CA PRO A 82 -1.13 1.78 -16.10
C PRO A 82 -2.59 1.38 -16.28
N VAL A 83 -3.43 1.70 -15.30
CA VAL A 83 -4.87 1.48 -15.36
C VAL A 83 -5.58 2.79 -15.04
N ASP A 84 -6.46 3.23 -15.93
CA ASP A 84 -7.24 4.46 -15.82
C ASP A 84 -8.73 4.18 -16.07
N ASP A 85 -9.61 4.92 -15.39
CA ASP A 85 -11.07 4.86 -15.55
C ASP A 85 -11.66 3.43 -15.47
N VAL A 86 -11.25 2.66 -14.43
CA VAL A 86 -11.74 1.29 -14.18
C VAL A 86 -12.58 1.18 -12.90
N PRO A 87 -13.93 1.22 -12.98
CA PRO A 87 -14.82 1.11 -11.81
C PRO A 87 -14.55 -0.07 -10.88
N CYS A 88 -14.15 -1.22 -11.45
CA CYS A 88 -13.90 -2.46 -10.71
C CYS A 88 -12.66 -3.17 -11.27
N LEU A 89 -11.56 -3.13 -10.51
CA LEU A 89 -10.29 -3.79 -10.83
C LEU A 89 -10.03 -4.96 -9.88
N HIS A 90 -9.83 -6.15 -10.43
CA HIS A 90 -9.26 -7.30 -9.73
C HIS A 90 -8.02 -7.84 -10.45
N CYS A 91 -6.86 -7.68 -9.84
CA CYS A 91 -5.56 -7.99 -10.45
C CYS A 91 -4.64 -8.63 -9.39
N PRO A 92 -4.74 -9.93 -9.12
CA PRO A 92 -3.75 -10.61 -8.29
C PRO A 92 -2.42 -10.70 -9.05
N VAL A 93 -1.31 -10.48 -8.34
CA VAL A 93 0.05 -10.51 -8.89
C VAL A 93 0.92 -11.41 -8.05
N ASP A 94 1.60 -12.35 -8.69
CA ASP A 94 2.47 -13.34 -8.08
C ASP A 94 3.80 -13.46 -8.85
N ASP A 95 4.88 -13.79 -8.15
CA ASP A 95 6.21 -14.07 -8.73
C ASP A 95 6.72 -13.01 -9.73
N VAL A 96 6.72 -11.72 -9.32
CA VAL A 96 7.14 -10.61 -10.19
C VAL A 96 8.47 -9.97 -9.79
N THR A 97 9.43 -9.87 -10.72
CA THR A 97 10.69 -9.18 -10.40
C THR A 97 10.53 -7.66 -10.33
N CYS A 98 9.80 -7.03 -11.25
CA CYS A 98 9.57 -5.59 -11.27
C CYS A 98 8.15 -5.26 -11.71
N LEU A 99 7.36 -4.65 -10.81
CA LEU A 99 6.00 -4.20 -11.05
C LEU A 99 5.91 -2.67 -10.97
N LEU A 100 5.44 -2.04 -12.05
CA LEU A 100 5.03 -0.65 -12.10
C LEU A 100 3.57 -0.56 -12.57
N CYS A 101 2.67 -0.24 -11.64
CA CYS A 101 1.23 -0.23 -11.87
C CYS A 101 0.60 1.05 -11.30
N PRO A 102 0.64 2.18 -12.02
CA PRO A 102 -0.18 3.34 -11.69
C PRO A 102 -1.66 3.02 -11.86
N VAL A 103 -2.47 3.40 -10.87
CA VAL A 103 -3.93 3.20 -10.91
C VAL A 103 -4.64 4.50 -10.57
N ASP A 104 -5.42 5.00 -11.52
CA ASP A 104 -6.17 6.26 -11.43
C ASP A 104 -7.67 5.99 -11.67
N ASP A 105 -8.54 6.71 -10.96
CA ASP A 105 -10.01 6.66 -11.12
C ASP A 105 -10.63 5.24 -11.01
N VAL A 106 -10.17 4.46 -10.02
CA VAL A 106 -10.65 3.09 -9.73
C VAL A 106 -11.42 3.01 -8.41
N PRO A 107 -12.75 3.26 -8.40
CA PRO A 107 -13.57 3.20 -7.19
C PRO A 107 -13.39 1.94 -6.33
N CYS A 108 -13.24 0.77 -6.94
CA CYS A 108 -13.06 -0.51 -6.25
C CYS A 108 -11.84 -1.26 -6.78
N LEU A 109 -10.77 -1.29 -6.01
CA LEU A 109 -9.52 -1.97 -6.33
C LEU A 109 -9.26 -3.15 -5.40
N HIS A 110 -9.10 -4.34 -5.96
CA HIS A 110 -8.59 -5.52 -5.25
C HIS A 110 -7.37 -6.14 -5.95
N CYS A 111 -6.18 -5.91 -5.38
CA CYS A 111 -4.90 -6.28 -5.97
C CYS A 111 -4.01 -6.93 -4.89
N PRO A 112 -4.15 -8.24 -4.60
CA PRO A 112 -3.18 -8.93 -3.76
C PRO A 112 -1.85 -9.07 -4.52
N VAL A 113 -0.73 -8.87 -3.81
CA VAL A 113 0.62 -8.95 -4.36
C VAL A 113 1.47 -9.87 -3.50
N ASP A 114 2.12 -10.84 -4.12
CA ASP A 114 2.97 -11.84 -3.47
C ASP A 114 4.29 -12.01 -4.25
N ASP A 115 5.37 -12.38 -3.54
CA ASP A 115 6.68 -12.71 -4.10
C ASP A 115 7.24 -11.66 -5.11
N VAL A 116 7.23 -10.37 -4.73
CA VAL A 116 7.70 -9.28 -5.60
C VAL A 116 9.05 -8.68 -5.19
N THR A 117 10.02 -8.62 -6.12
CA THR A 117 11.31 -7.99 -5.79
C THR A 117 11.20 -6.46 -5.71
N CYS A 118 10.52 -5.81 -6.65
CA CYS A 118 10.34 -4.35 -6.67
C CYS A 118 8.92 -3.98 -7.09
N LEU A 119 8.16 -3.39 -6.18
CA LEU A 119 6.80 -2.89 -6.42
C LEU A 119 6.77 -1.36 -6.35
N HIS A 120 6.30 -0.73 -7.43
CA HIS A 120 5.89 0.67 -7.43
C HIS A 120 4.45 0.83 -7.91
N CYS A 121 3.56 1.22 -6.99
CA CYS A 121 2.12 1.32 -7.24
C CYS A 121 1.58 2.64 -6.66
N PRO A 122 1.58 3.73 -7.45
CA PRO A 122 0.83 4.93 -7.09
C PRO A 122 -0.66 4.70 -7.39
N VAL A 123 -1.50 5.10 -6.45
CA VAL A 123 -2.96 4.94 -6.50
C VAL A 123 -3.63 6.27 -6.21
N HIS A 124 -4.51 6.69 -7.11
CA HIS A 124 -5.26 7.93 -7.01
C HIS A 124 -6.76 7.72 -7.21
N ASP A 125 -7.56 8.49 -6.47
CA ASP A 125 -9.02 8.58 -6.64
C ASP A 125 -9.76 7.22 -6.50
N VAL A 126 -9.26 6.38 -5.59
CA VAL A 126 -9.85 5.09 -5.23
C VAL A 126 -10.77 5.22 -4.02
N THR A 127 -12.03 4.77 -4.12
CA THR A 127 -12.94 4.82 -2.96
C THR A 127 -12.64 3.71 -1.96
N CYS A 128 -12.42 2.49 -2.45
CA CYS A 128 -12.18 1.28 -1.67
C CYS A 128 -10.98 0.52 -2.23
N LEU A 129 -9.90 0.45 -1.44
CA LEU A 129 -8.70 -0.32 -1.75
C LEU A 129 -8.59 -1.55 -0.84
N HIS A 130 -8.37 -2.72 -1.44
CA HIS A 130 -7.94 -3.93 -0.74
C HIS A 130 -6.71 -4.55 -1.42
N CYS A 131 -5.53 -4.29 -0.85
CA CYS A 131 -4.23 -4.64 -1.43
C CYS A 131 -3.32 -5.30 -0.39
N PRO A 132 -3.50 -6.59 -0.06
CA PRO A 132 -2.54 -7.30 0.76
C PRO A 132 -1.21 -7.45 0.02
N VAL A 133 -0.10 -7.28 0.72
CA VAL A 133 1.26 -7.42 0.18
C VAL A 133 2.07 -8.35 1.07
N ASP A 134 2.67 -9.37 0.48
CA ASP A 134 3.54 -10.34 1.15
C ASP A 134 4.83 -10.56 0.36
N ASP A 135 5.90 -10.95 1.06
CA ASP A 135 7.20 -11.33 0.50
C ASP A 135 7.79 -10.31 -0.52
N VAL A 136 7.84 -9.03 -0.15
CA VAL A 136 8.37 -7.95 -1.01
C VAL A 136 9.73 -7.42 -0.57
N THR A 137 10.71 -7.38 -1.49
CA THR A 137 12.01 -6.78 -1.16
C THR A 137 11.95 -5.24 -1.07
N CYS A 138 11.33 -4.58 -2.05
CA CYS A 138 11.21 -3.12 -2.06
C CYS A 138 9.81 -2.71 -2.49
N LEU A 139 9.05 -2.14 -1.55
CA LEU A 139 7.70 -1.63 -1.77
C LEU A 139 7.71 -0.10 -1.72
N ARG A 140 7.32 0.53 -2.83
CA ARG A 140 6.97 1.94 -2.89
C ARG A 140 5.51 2.11 -3.28
N TYR A 141 4.68 2.28 -2.27
CA TYR A 141 3.26 2.54 -2.40
C TYR A 141 2.98 4.03 -2.16
N PHE A 142 2.01 4.60 -2.87
CA PHE A 142 1.59 5.99 -2.68
C PHE A 142 0.09 6.05 -2.88
N ALA A 143 -0.64 6.52 -1.88
CA ALA A 143 -2.09 6.67 -1.93
C ALA A 143 -2.46 8.12 -1.60
N ASN A 144 -3.04 8.80 -2.59
CA ASN A 144 -3.43 10.21 -2.47
C ASN A 144 -4.84 10.46 -3.03
N ASN A 145 -5.47 11.51 -2.52
CA ASN A 145 -6.86 11.91 -2.75
C ASN A 145 -7.88 11.00 -2.04
N VAL A 146 -9.15 11.43 -2.03
CA VAL A 146 -10.23 10.98 -1.14
C VAL A 146 -10.47 9.46 -1.15
N ILE A 147 -9.67 8.72 -0.38
CA ILE A 147 -9.89 7.29 -0.14
C ILE A 147 -10.82 7.14 1.04
N THR A 148 -11.96 6.48 0.81
CA THR A 148 -12.91 6.22 1.91
C THR A 148 -12.41 5.10 2.80
N CYS A 149 -11.95 4.00 2.20
CA CYS A 149 -11.50 2.81 2.91
C CYS A 149 -10.23 2.24 2.28
N LEU A 150 -9.15 2.21 3.04
CA LEU A 150 -7.88 1.58 2.66
C LEU A 150 -7.63 0.37 3.57
N HIS A 151 -7.55 -0.83 2.98
CA HIS A 151 -7.13 -2.04 3.67
C HIS A 151 -5.90 -2.65 2.98
N CYS A 152 -4.73 -2.52 3.60
CA CYS A 152 -3.46 -2.93 3.01
C CYS A 152 -2.60 -3.61 4.10
N PRO A 153 -2.83 -4.90 4.41
CA PRO A 153 -1.92 -5.63 5.26
C PRO A 153 -0.58 -5.83 4.54
N VAL A 154 0.53 -5.65 5.25
CA VAL A 154 1.88 -5.84 4.72
C VAL A 154 2.65 -6.81 5.61
N ASP A 155 3.25 -7.81 5.01
CA ASP A 155 4.04 -8.85 5.68
C ASP A 155 5.34 -9.11 4.90
N ASN A 156 6.39 -9.53 5.61
CA ASN A 156 7.69 -9.94 5.05
C ASN A 156 8.34 -8.93 4.07
N VAL A 157 8.44 -7.66 4.47
CA VAL A 157 9.01 -6.60 3.61
C VAL A 157 10.39 -6.12 4.03
N THR A 158 11.37 -6.11 3.12
CA THR A 158 12.69 -5.56 3.48
C THR A 158 12.68 -4.02 3.57
N CYS A 159 12.09 -3.33 2.59
CA CYS A 159 12.02 -1.87 2.58
C CYS A 159 10.64 -1.41 2.14
N LEU A 160 9.90 -0.78 3.05
CA LEU A 160 8.58 -0.21 2.81
C LEU A 160 8.63 1.33 2.86
N HIS A 161 8.23 1.96 1.76
CA HIS A 161 7.94 3.39 1.69
C HIS A 161 6.49 3.61 1.26
N CYS A 162 5.64 4.00 2.22
CA CYS A 162 4.18 4.05 2.07
C CYS A 162 3.59 5.36 2.64
N PRO A 163 3.78 6.52 1.97
CA PRO A 163 3.02 7.73 2.27
C PRO A 163 1.52 7.52 2.04
N VAL A 164 0.72 8.03 2.98
CA VAL A 164 -0.74 8.02 2.93
C VAL A 164 -1.25 9.42 3.25
N ASP A 165 -2.17 9.90 2.42
CA ASP A 165 -2.70 11.27 2.44
C ASP A 165 -4.21 11.25 2.13
N ASP A 166 -5.00 12.12 2.76
CA ASP A 166 -6.43 12.31 2.50
C ASP A 166 -7.31 11.03 2.64
N VAL A 167 -7.15 10.27 3.74
CA VAL A 167 -7.88 8.98 3.94
C VAL A 167 -8.92 9.05 5.07
N THR A 168 -10.14 8.60 4.80
CA THR A 168 -11.18 8.54 5.84
C THR A 168 -10.92 7.39 6.82
N CYS A 169 -10.71 6.17 6.32
CA CYS A 169 -10.46 4.99 7.15
C CYS A 169 -9.28 4.19 6.60
N LEU A 170 -8.19 4.13 7.35
CA LEU A 170 -7.00 3.35 7.04
C LEU A 170 -6.86 2.17 8.00
N HIS A 171 -6.76 0.97 7.46
CA HIS A 171 -6.42 -0.26 8.17
C HIS A 171 -5.21 -0.94 7.51
N CYS A 172 -4.04 -0.84 8.14
CA CYS A 172 -2.76 -1.26 7.56
C CYS A 172 -1.93 -1.97 8.64
N PRO A 173 -2.19 -3.26 8.94
CA PRO A 173 -1.29 -4.02 9.80
C PRO A 173 0.04 -4.25 9.07
N VAL A 174 1.15 -4.07 9.78
CA VAL A 174 2.50 -4.28 9.26
C VAL A 174 3.23 -5.26 10.14
N ASP A 175 3.78 -6.31 9.55
CA ASP A 175 4.53 -7.37 10.23
C ASP A 175 5.84 -7.68 9.48
N ASP A 176 6.86 -8.12 10.22
CA ASP A 176 8.14 -8.60 9.68
C ASP A 176 8.81 -7.63 8.66
N VAL A 177 8.99 -6.36 9.05
CA VAL A 177 9.60 -5.33 8.17
C VAL A 177 10.99 -4.86 8.63
N THR A 178 11.98 -4.87 7.73
CA THR A 178 13.32 -4.36 8.12
C THR A 178 13.37 -2.84 8.21
N CYS A 179 12.80 -2.11 7.25
CA CYS A 179 12.78 -0.64 7.25
C CYS A 179 11.43 -0.12 6.78
N LEU A 180 10.71 0.58 7.66
CA LEU A 180 9.42 1.19 7.38
C LEU A 180 9.52 2.72 7.40
N HIS A 181 9.15 3.36 6.29
CA HIS A 181 8.91 4.80 6.19
C HIS A 181 7.48 5.08 5.71
N CYS A 182 6.61 5.50 6.63
CA CYS A 182 5.17 5.66 6.39
C CYS A 182 4.68 6.99 6.95
N PRO A 183 4.84 8.11 6.23
CA PRO A 183 4.21 9.36 6.63
C PRO A 183 2.69 9.28 6.40
N VAL A 184 1.93 9.74 7.39
CA VAL A 184 0.47 9.75 7.35
C VAL A 184 -0.02 11.18 7.60
N ASP A 185 -0.87 11.67 6.71
CA ASP A 185 -1.43 13.02 6.74
C ASP A 185 -2.93 12.99 6.45
N ASP A 186 -3.69 13.92 7.06
CA ASP A 186 -5.12 14.13 6.82
C ASP A 186 -5.98 12.84 6.93
N VAL A 187 -5.88 12.12 8.07
CA VAL A 187 -6.63 10.85 8.29
C VAL A 187 -7.71 10.94 9.35
N THR A 188 -8.94 10.53 9.03
CA THR A 188 -10.02 10.53 10.05
C THR A 188 -9.86 9.36 11.04
N CYS A 189 -9.63 8.14 10.58
CA CYS A 189 -9.47 6.96 11.43
C CYS A 189 -8.32 6.09 10.93
N LEU A 190 -7.27 5.97 11.73
CA LEU A 190 -6.09 5.14 11.46
C LEU A 190 -6.04 3.95 12.44
N HIS A 191 -6.03 2.73 11.90
CA HIS A 191 -5.69 1.50 12.60
C HIS A 191 -4.48 0.83 11.95
N CYS A 192 -3.31 0.90 12.61
CA CYS A 192 -2.05 0.42 12.04
C CYS A 192 -1.24 -0.30 13.13
N PRO A 193 -1.54 -1.56 13.46
CA PRO A 193 -0.65 -2.34 14.31
C PRO A 193 0.66 -2.63 13.58
N VAL A 194 1.77 -2.46 14.28
CA VAL A 194 3.12 -2.69 13.77
C VAL A 194 3.82 -3.70 14.68
N ASP A 195 4.30 -4.79 14.11
CA ASP A 195 5.00 -5.87 14.80
C ASP A 195 6.30 -6.22 14.07
N ASP A 196 7.32 -6.67 14.81
CA ASP A 196 8.61 -7.14 14.29
C ASP A 196 9.29 -6.21 13.24
N VAL A 197 9.28 -4.88 13.51
CA VAL A 197 9.90 -3.89 12.61
C VAL A 197 11.26 -3.41 13.10
N THR A 198 12.34 -3.67 12.35
CA THR A 198 13.70 -3.31 12.80
C THR A 198 13.90 -1.80 12.95
N CYS A 199 13.37 -0.99 12.01
CA CYS A 199 13.46 0.47 12.02
C CYS A 199 12.17 1.10 11.48
N LEU A 200 11.47 1.86 12.33
CA LEU A 200 10.22 2.54 12.00
C LEU A 200 10.40 4.06 11.99
N HIS A 201 10.04 4.69 10.87
CA HIS A 201 9.88 6.13 10.72
C HIS A 201 8.46 6.46 10.22
N CYS A 202 7.60 6.96 11.10
CA CYS A 202 6.19 7.19 10.80
C CYS A 202 5.72 8.54 11.37
N PRO A 203 5.93 9.66 10.66
CA PRO A 203 5.34 10.93 11.06
C PRO A 203 3.83 10.88 10.82
N VAL A 204 3.06 11.39 11.77
CA VAL A 204 1.59 11.44 11.73
C VAL A 204 1.14 12.86 11.97
N ASP A 205 0.32 13.38 11.05
CA ASP A 205 -0.21 14.75 11.09
C ASP A 205 -1.73 14.74 10.80
N ASP A 206 -2.46 15.69 11.37
CA ASP A 206 -3.90 15.92 11.14
C ASP A 206 -4.79 14.65 11.25
N VAL A 207 -4.68 13.91 12.37
CA VAL A 207 -5.46 12.66 12.58
C VAL A 207 -6.57 12.79 13.63
N THR A 208 -7.81 12.44 13.27
CA THR A 208 -8.90 12.47 14.27
C THR A 208 -8.80 11.32 15.27
N CYS A 209 -8.56 10.08 14.84
CA CYS A 209 -8.45 8.91 15.71
C CYS A 209 -7.31 8.00 15.25
N LEU A 210 -6.26 7.88 16.07
CA LEU A 210 -5.11 7.02 15.84
C LEU A 210 -5.10 5.84 16.83
N LEU A 211 -5.13 4.61 16.31
CA LEU A 211 -4.86 3.38 17.04
C LEU A 211 -3.69 2.64 16.38
N CYS A 212 -2.53 2.70 17.02
CA CYS A 212 -1.27 2.17 16.49
C CYS A 212 -0.52 1.41 17.59
N PRO A 213 -0.85 0.14 17.88
CA PRO A 213 0.00 -0.72 18.70
C PRO A 213 1.34 -0.94 18.01
N VAL A 214 2.44 -0.83 18.74
CA VAL A 214 3.79 -1.12 18.26
C VAL A 214 4.45 -2.12 19.19
N ASP A 215 4.92 -3.25 18.64
CA ASP A 215 5.63 -4.30 19.37
C ASP A 215 6.92 -4.68 18.64
N ASP A 216 7.94 -5.10 19.38
CA ASP A 216 9.24 -5.58 18.86
C ASP A 216 9.91 -4.65 17.82
N VAL A 217 9.97 -3.34 18.11
CA VAL A 217 10.62 -2.32 17.25
C VAL A 217 11.91 -1.76 17.87
N PRO A 218 13.11 -2.23 17.49
CA PRO A 218 14.38 -1.75 18.06
C PRO A 218 14.59 -0.22 18.00
N CYS A 219 14.14 0.41 16.92
CA CYS A 219 14.30 1.84 16.66
C CYS A 219 13.01 2.45 16.11
N LEU A 220 12.31 3.23 16.94
CA LEU A 220 11.07 3.93 16.60
C LEU A 220 11.27 5.45 16.59
N HIS A 221 11.01 6.08 15.44
CA HIS A 221 10.80 7.52 15.31
C HIS A 221 9.42 7.85 14.74
N CYS A 222 8.53 8.41 15.56
CA CYS A 222 7.16 8.69 15.18
C CYS A 222 6.73 10.05 15.77
N PRO A 223 7.02 11.18 15.10
CA PRO A 223 6.43 12.46 15.49
C PRO A 223 4.93 12.45 15.23
N VAL A 224 4.15 13.00 16.17
CA VAL A 224 2.69 13.08 16.09
C VAL A 224 2.26 14.52 16.32
N ASP A 225 1.47 15.07 15.41
CA ASP A 225 0.95 16.44 15.46
C ASP A 225 -0.56 16.47 15.17
N ASP A 226 -1.27 17.44 15.73
CA ASP A 226 -2.70 17.70 15.49
C ASP A 226 -3.64 16.46 15.60
N VAL A 227 -3.49 15.66 16.67
CA VAL A 227 -4.31 14.44 16.88
C VAL A 227 -5.44 14.60 17.91
N THR A 228 -6.69 14.30 17.54
CA THR A 228 -7.79 14.38 18.51
C THR A 228 -7.75 13.23 19.54
N CYS A 229 -7.54 11.98 19.11
CA CYS A 229 -7.48 10.82 19.99
C CYS A 229 -6.34 9.88 19.58
N LEU A 230 -5.32 9.75 20.43
CA LEU A 230 -4.17 8.89 20.25
C LEU A 230 -4.20 7.71 21.23
N LEU A 231 -4.26 6.49 20.71
CA LEU A 231 -4.05 5.23 21.43
C LEU A 231 -2.89 4.45 20.80
N CYS A 232 -1.72 4.50 21.44
CA CYS A 232 -0.50 3.89 20.93
C CYS A 232 0.22 3.11 22.04
N PRO A 233 -0.16 1.85 22.30
CA PRO A 233 0.65 0.93 23.11
C PRO A 233 2.01 0.67 22.44
N VAL A 234 3.09 0.73 23.21
CA VAL A 234 4.44 0.49 22.72
C VAL A 234 5.14 -0.50 23.64
N ASP A 235 5.45 -1.70 23.15
CA ASP A 235 6.11 -2.76 23.90
C ASP A 235 7.42 -3.18 23.17
N ASP A 236 8.44 -3.59 23.93
CA ASP A 236 9.74 -4.05 23.41
C ASP A 236 10.44 -3.11 22.38
N VAL A 237 10.43 -1.80 22.66
CA VAL A 237 11.10 -0.76 21.83
C VAL A 237 12.35 -0.15 22.51
N PRO A 238 13.56 -0.73 22.34
CA PRO A 238 14.78 -0.22 22.94
C PRO A 238 15.05 1.27 22.74
N CYS A 239 14.80 1.84 21.56
CA CYS A 239 15.03 3.26 21.27
C CYS A 239 13.75 3.91 20.73
N LEU A 240 13.07 4.71 21.57
CA LEU A 240 11.84 5.42 21.24
C LEU A 240 12.06 6.94 21.17
N HIS A 241 11.79 7.54 20.01
CA HIS A 241 11.69 8.98 19.82
C HIS A 241 10.36 9.39 19.18
N CYS A 242 9.40 9.81 20.00
CA CYS A 242 8.06 10.20 19.57
C CYS A 242 7.67 11.55 20.19
N PRO A 243 8.01 12.69 19.57
CA PRO A 243 7.48 13.98 19.96
C PRO A 243 5.97 14.04 19.65
N VAL A 244 5.20 14.64 20.55
CA VAL A 244 3.74 14.74 20.45
C VAL A 244 3.34 16.18 20.68
N ASP A 245 2.59 16.78 19.75
CA ASP A 245 2.09 18.15 19.83
C ASP A 245 0.58 18.20 19.51
N ASP A 246 -0.12 19.19 20.05
CA ASP A 246 -1.55 19.47 19.81
C ASP A 246 -2.51 18.26 19.92
N VAL A 247 -2.31 17.38 20.93
CA VAL A 247 -3.16 16.18 21.12
C VAL A 247 -4.28 16.37 22.15
N THR A 248 -5.54 16.17 21.76
CA THR A 248 -6.67 16.32 22.71
C THR A 248 -6.70 15.19 23.76
N CYS A 249 -6.55 13.93 23.35
CA CYS A 249 -6.56 12.77 24.25
C CYS A 249 -5.43 11.80 23.92
N LEU A 250 -4.48 11.63 24.84
CA LEU A 250 -3.32 10.75 24.71
C LEU A 250 -3.41 9.56 25.67
N HIS A 251 -3.42 8.33 25.14
CA HIS A 251 -3.21 7.10 25.89
C HIS A 251 -2.09 6.26 25.25
N CYS A 252 -0.93 6.26 25.87
CA CYS A 252 0.26 5.57 25.38
C CYS A 252 0.94 4.83 26.55
N PRO A 253 0.58 3.54 26.77
CA PRO A 253 1.37 2.67 27.64
C PRO A 253 2.66 2.27 26.91
N VAL A 254 3.77 2.30 27.62
CA VAL A 254 5.13 2.03 27.11
C VAL A 254 5.81 1.02 28.02
N HIS A 255 6.19 -0.15 27.51
CA HIS A 255 6.91 -1.18 28.27
C HIS A 255 8.22 -1.58 27.58
N ASP A 256 9.19 -2.00 28.39
CA ASP A 256 10.48 -2.56 27.94
C ASP A 256 11.31 -1.68 26.98
N VAL A 257 11.24 -0.36 27.19
CA VAL A 257 12.03 0.64 26.45
C VAL A 257 13.36 0.96 27.15
N THR A 258 14.48 0.98 26.42
CA THR A 258 15.78 1.36 27.02
C THR A 258 15.98 2.87 27.05
N CYS A 259 15.81 3.53 25.91
CA CYS A 259 15.99 4.96 25.71
C CYS A 259 14.68 5.59 25.26
N LEU A 260 14.15 6.53 26.05
CA LEU A 260 12.89 7.22 25.79
C LEU A 260 13.11 8.74 25.61
N HIS A 261 12.65 9.28 24.48
CA HIS A 261 12.58 10.71 24.22
C HIS A 261 11.25 11.12 23.57
N CYS A 262 10.29 11.51 24.42
CA CYS A 262 8.94 11.93 24.03
C CYS A 262 8.60 13.29 24.69
N PRO A 263 8.95 14.43 24.06
CA PRO A 263 8.35 15.71 24.44
C PRO A 263 6.85 15.68 24.11
N VAL A 264 6.04 16.24 25.00
CA VAL A 264 4.58 16.25 24.87
C VAL A 264 4.10 17.66 25.17
N ASP A 265 3.63 18.36 24.15
CA ASP A 265 3.17 19.75 24.22
C ASP A 265 1.66 19.81 23.86
N ASP A 266 0.95 20.80 24.43
CA ASP A 266 -0.45 21.12 24.16
C ASP A 266 -1.47 19.95 24.27
N VAL A 267 -1.29 19.07 25.28
CA VAL A 267 -2.20 17.94 25.55
C VAL A 267 -3.31 18.25 26.55
N THR A 268 -4.57 18.04 26.15
CA THR A 268 -5.73 18.28 27.03
C THR A 268 -5.96 17.14 28.05
N CYS A 269 -5.83 15.88 27.64
CA CYS A 269 -6.04 14.71 28.50
C CYS A 269 -4.90 13.69 28.32
N LEU A 270 -4.15 13.43 29.39
CA LEU A 270 -2.96 12.58 29.36
C LEU A 270 -3.14 11.32 30.22
N ARG A 271 -2.93 10.16 29.61
CA ARG A 271 -2.87 8.85 30.28
C ARG A 271 -1.67 8.04 29.79
N TYR A 272 -0.49 8.49 30.20
CA TYR A 272 0.81 7.91 29.85
C TYR A 272 1.35 7.02 30.98
N PHE A 273 1.85 5.84 30.64
CA PHE A 273 2.48 4.91 31.59
C PHE A 273 3.75 4.32 31.00
N ALA A 274 4.89 4.48 31.67
CA ALA A 274 6.15 3.87 31.25
C ALA A 274 6.67 2.90 32.32
N ASN A 275 6.87 1.63 31.96
CA ASN A 275 7.45 0.60 32.82
C ASN A 275 8.76 0.07 32.21
N ASN A 276 9.67 -0.42 33.07
CA ASN A 276 10.97 -1.00 32.69
C ASN A 276 11.90 -0.08 31.86
N VAL A 277 11.77 1.25 32.02
CA VAL A 277 12.65 2.21 31.32
C VAL A 277 13.99 2.38 32.03
N SER A 278 15.10 2.15 31.31
CA SER A 278 16.45 2.18 31.89
C SER A 278 17.17 3.54 31.79
N ASP A 279 17.00 4.29 30.69
CA ASP A 279 17.51 5.65 30.50
C ASP A 279 16.38 6.61 30.11
N PHE A 280 15.79 7.26 31.11
CA PHE A 280 14.70 8.22 30.98
C PHE A 280 15.26 9.64 30.80
N LYS A 281 15.33 10.14 29.55
CA LYS A 281 15.97 11.45 29.29
C LYS A 281 15.06 12.65 29.54
N THR A 282 13.80 12.63 29.11
CA THR A 282 12.81 13.68 29.46
C THR A 282 11.43 13.32 28.90
N ILE A 283 10.40 13.41 29.75
CA ILE A 283 9.06 13.85 29.32
C ILE A 283 8.98 15.31 29.76
N THR A 284 8.98 16.23 28.81
CA THR A 284 8.69 17.64 29.07
C THR A 284 7.23 17.84 28.74
N LEU A 285 6.46 18.30 29.72
CA LEU A 285 5.07 18.72 29.55
C LEU A 285 5.09 20.25 29.61
N ASN A 286 4.75 20.94 28.52
CA ASN A 286 4.51 22.39 28.56
C ASN A 286 3.02 22.71 28.48
#